data_AF-A0A078R9H0-F1
#
_entry.id   AF-A0A078R9H0-F1
#
_cell.length_a   1.000
_cell.length_b   1.000
_cell.length_c   1.000
_cell.angle_alpha   90.00
_cell.angle_beta   90.00
_cell.angle_gamma   90.00
#
_symmetry.space_group_name_H-M   'P 1'
#
loop_
_entity.id
_entity.type
_entity.pdbx_description
1 polymer ?
#
loop_
_entity_poly.entity_id
_entity_poly.type
_entity_poly.pdbx_seq_one_letter_code
_entity_poly.pdbx_strand_id
1 'polypeptide(L)'
;MNPHDFENLYKKVKNKAFKDDQMELLSVGVVNNYFTCKQTARLMSIFTWDDEKMKVLRMVSNRIVDRENGKEIIKTLDSLFTQDDARKILGITNQW
;
A
#
# COMPACT_ATOMS: atom_id res chain seq x y z
N MET A 1 12.30 3.35 -0.79
CA MET A 1 12.81 2.75 -2.03
C MET A 1 12.93 3.88 -3.04
N ASN A 2 14.03 3.98 -3.78
CA ASN A 2 14.17 5.03 -4.79
C ASN A 2 13.12 4.86 -5.91
N PRO A 3 12.83 5.90 -6.70
CA PRO A 3 11.79 5.82 -7.72
C PRO A 3 12.02 4.74 -8.79
N HIS A 4 13.26 4.50 -9.21
CA HIS A 4 13.57 3.51 -10.25
C HIS A 4 13.27 2.08 -9.79
N ASP A 5 13.77 1.70 -8.62
CA ASP A 5 13.51 0.38 -8.04
C ASP A 5 12.03 0.17 -7.76
N PHE A 6 11.34 1.23 -7.34
CA PHE A 6 9.90 1.21 -7.12
C PHE A 6 9.13 0.92 -8.41
N GLU A 7 9.46 1.60 -9.53
CA GLU A 7 8.80 1.31 -10.81
C GLU A 7 9.05 -0.13 -11.27
N ASN A 8 10.26 -0.66 -11.04
CA ASN A 8 10.58 -2.05 -11.38
C ASN A 8 9.75 -3.04 -10.55
N LEU A 9 9.64 -2.83 -9.24
CA LEU A 9 8.76 -3.63 -8.38
C LEU A 9 7.30 -3.52 -8.81
N TYR A 10 6.80 -2.29 -8.98
CA TYR A 10 5.42 -2.01 -9.36
C TYR A 10 5.02 -2.73 -10.66
N LYS A 11 5.85 -2.62 -11.71
CA LYS A 11 5.62 -3.31 -12.99
C LYS A 11 5.65 -4.83 -12.84
N LYS A 12 6.60 -5.36 -12.06
CA LYS A 12 6.70 -6.82 -11.81
C LYS A 12 5.45 -7.36 -11.13
N VAL A 13 4.94 -6.66 -10.10
CA VAL A 13 3.68 -7.03 -9.44
C VAL A 13 2.53 -6.92 -10.44
N LYS A 14 2.31 -5.74 -11.04
CA LYS A 14 1.18 -5.47 -11.93
C LYS A 14 1.08 -6.43 -13.12
N ASN A 15 2.21 -6.91 -13.64
CA ASN A 15 2.25 -7.79 -14.82
C ASN A 15 1.99 -9.28 -14.49
N LYS A 16 1.86 -9.65 -13.22
CA LYS A 16 1.45 -11.03 -12.86
C LYS A 16 -0.02 -11.24 -13.22
N ALA A 17 -0.30 -12.39 -13.84
CA ALA A 17 -1.64 -12.75 -14.30
C ALA A 17 -2.58 -13.08 -13.14
N PHE A 18 -2.07 -13.73 -12.10
CA PHE A 18 -2.85 -14.14 -10.94
C PHE A 18 -2.59 -13.25 -9.74
N LYS A 19 -3.66 -12.94 -9.02
CA LYS A 19 -3.63 -12.12 -7.81
C LYS A 19 -2.77 -12.74 -6.71
N ASP A 20 -2.77 -14.06 -6.57
CA ASP A 20 -1.98 -14.73 -5.54
C ASP A 20 -0.48 -14.52 -5.79
N ASP A 21 -0.05 -14.64 -7.05
CA ASP A 21 1.33 -14.31 -7.46
C ASP A 21 1.67 -12.83 -7.21
N GLN A 22 0.72 -11.92 -7.41
CA GLN A 22 0.89 -10.49 -7.12
C GLN A 22 1.16 -10.28 -5.63
N MET A 23 0.35 -10.89 -4.76
CA MET A 23 0.47 -10.77 -3.31
C MET A 23 1.73 -11.44 -2.78
N GLU A 24 2.11 -12.60 -3.30
CA GLU A 24 3.35 -13.28 -2.94
C GLU A 24 4.57 -12.43 -3.30
N LEU A 25 4.65 -11.95 -4.54
CA LEU A 25 5.77 -11.11 -4.99
C LEU A 25 5.87 -9.82 -4.18
N LEU A 26 4.72 -9.20 -3.87
CA LEU A 26 4.68 -8.02 -3.03
C LEU A 26 5.17 -8.33 -1.61
N SER A 27 4.76 -9.46 -1.02
CA SER A 27 5.19 -9.89 0.32
C SER A 27 6.70 -10.00 0.44
N VAL A 28 7.36 -10.59 -0.56
CA VAL A 28 8.82 -10.70 -0.60
C VAL A 28 9.47 -9.34 -0.87
N GLY A 29 8.89 -8.55 -1.78
CA GLY A 29 9.40 -7.24 -2.18
C GLY A 29 9.38 -6.20 -1.06
N VAL A 30 8.49 -6.32 -0.07
CA VAL A 30 8.39 -5.34 1.03
C VAL A 30 9.35 -5.59 2.20
N VAL A 31 9.85 -6.83 2.41
CA VAL A 31 10.58 -7.23 3.64
C VAL A 31 11.83 -6.40 3.92
N ASN A 32 12.51 -5.88 2.90
CA ASN A 32 13.73 -5.09 3.07
C ASN A 32 13.62 -3.68 2.51
N ASN A 33 12.40 -3.22 2.24
CA ASN A 33 12.17 -1.95 1.58
C ASN A 33 11.27 -1.03 2.40
N TYR A 34 11.62 0.24 2.40
CA TYR A 34 10.80 1.31 2.94
C TYR A 34 10.03 1.99 1.81
N PHE A 35 8.83 2.46 2.08
CA PHE A 35 7.95 3.04 1.06
C PHE A 35 7.39 4.37 1.54
N THR A 36 7.14 5.29 0.60
CA THR A 36 6.33 6.45 0.90
C THR A 36 4.84 6.11 0.91
N CYS A 37 4.00 6.97 1.48
CA CYS A 37 2.54 6.85 1.39
C CYS A 37 2.09 6.83 -0.07
N LYS A 38 2.69 7.66 -0.93
CA LYS A 38 2.39 7.69 -2.37
C LYS A 38 2.78 6.39 -3.08
N GLN A 39 3.92 5.81 -2.73
CA GLN A 39 4.33 4.49 -3.26
C GLN A 39 3.40 3.39 -2.79
N THR A 40 3.01 3.41 -1.51
CA THR A 40 2.06 2.44 -0.92
C THR A 40 0.70 2.55 -1.58
N ALA A 41 0.17 3.76 -1.76
CA ALA A 41 -1.08 4.02 -2.46
C ALA A 41 -1.05 3.45 -3.89
N ARG A 42 0.05 3.64 -4.63
CA ARG A 42 0.20 3.04 -5.96
C ARG A 42 0.20 1.52 -5.95
N LEU A 43 0.84 0.88 -4.97
CA LEU A 43 0.79 -0.59 -4.82
C LEU A 43 -0.62 -1.08 -4.51
N MET A 44 -1.35 -0.37 -3.64
CA MET A 44 -2.75 -0.67 -3.33
C MET A 44 -3.62 -0.57 -4.58
N SER A 45 -3.44 0.45 -5.41
CA SER A 45 -4.21 0.66 -6.66
C SER A 45 -3.96 -0.38 -7.76
N ILE A 46 -3.11 -1.38 -7.54
CA ILE A 46 -3.06 -2.58 -8.41
C ILE A 46 -4.34 -3.41 -8.24
N PHE A 47 -4.94 -3.37 -7.05
CA PHE A 47 -6.09 -4.16 -6.68
C PHE A 47 -7.38 -3.34 -6.71
N THR A 48 -8.46 -3.97 -7.12
CA THR A 48 -9.77 -3.31 -7.27
C THR A 48 -10.46 -3.19 -5.92
N TRP A 49 -10.45 -4.25 -5.11
CA TRP A 49 -11.28 -4.33 -3.92
C TRP A 49 -10.56 -3.83 -2.68
N ASP A 50 -11.27 -3.08 -1.83
CA ASP A 50 -10.73 -2.51 -0.59
C ASP A 50 -10.11 -3.56 0.35
N ASP A 51 -10.68 -4.76 0.44
CA ASP A 51 -10.10 -5.85 1.23
C ASP A 51 -8.69 -6.24 0.78
N GLU A 52 -8.43 -6.18 -0.53
CA GLU A 52 -7.14 -6.48 -1.14
C GLU A 52 -6.17 -5.33 -0.89
N LYS A 53 -6.62 -4.09 -1.11
CA LYS A 53 -5.86 -2.88 -0.80
C LYS A 53 -5.44 -2.87 0.68
N MET A 54 -6.31 -3.29 1.59
CA MET A 54 -6.01 -3.38 3.03
C MET A 54 -5.01 -4.48 3.36
N LYS A 55 -5.03 -5.62 2.65
CA LYS A 55 -3.97 -6.64 2.79
C LYS A 55 -2.62 -6.05 2.44
N VAL A 56 -2.51 -5.34 1.31
CA VAL A 56 -1.29 -4.61 0.92
C VAL A 56 -0.87 -3.65 2.03
N LEU A 57 -1.77 -2.76 2.48
CA LEU A 57 -1.46 -1.78 3.51
C LEU A 57 -0.89 -2.43 4.78
N ARG A 58 -1.49 -3.53 5.26
CA ARG A 58 -1.00 -4.26 6.45
C ARG A 58 0.41 -4.83 6.26
N MET A 59 0.77 -5.21 5.05
CA MET A 59 2.12 -5.72 4.73
C MET A 59 3.17 -4.60 4.74
N VAL A 60 2.79 -3.38 4.32
CA VAL A 60 3.72 -2.25 4.18
C VAL A 60 3.71 -1.28 5.36
N SER A 61 2.68 -1.29 6.22
CA SER A 61 2.40 -0.25 7.21
C SER A 61 3.56 0.10 8.15
N ASN A 62 4.31 -0.92 8.61
CA ASN A 62 5.46 -0.73 9.49
C ASN A 62 6.68 -0.09 8.79
N ARG A 63 6.65 -0.03 7.46
CA ARG A 63 7.76 0.40 6.60
C ARG A 63 7.46 1.70 5.84
N ILE A 64 6.36 2.36 6.18
CA ILE A 64 6.02 3.68 5.66
C ILE A 64 6.88 4.74 6.37
N VAL A 65 7.56 5.57 5.60
CA VAL A 65 8.53 6.57 6.14
C VAL A 65 7.96 7.96 6.34
N ASP A 66 6.85 8.29 5.68
CA ASP A 66 6.22 9.62 5.63
C ASP A 66 4.74 9.51 6.03
N ARG A 67 4.47 8.97 7.22
CA ARG A 67 3.12 8.66 7.71
C ARG A 67 2.20 9.88 7.77
N GLU A 68 2.76 11.08 7.91
CA GLU A 68 2.04 12.35 7.83
C GLU A 68 1.30 12.54 6.50
N ASN A 69 1.76 11.89 5.42
CA ASN A 69 1.11 11.90 4.11
C ASN A 69 0.04 10.81 3.93
N GLY A 70 -0.43 10.20 5.04
CA GLY A 70 -1.35 9.07 5.01
C GLY A 70 -2.66 9.31 4.25
N LYS A 71 -3.06 10.57 4.04
CA LYS A 71 -4.21 10.94 3.19
C LYS A 71 -4.12 10.32 1.78
N GLU A 72 -2.92 10.14 1.25
CA GLU A 72 -2.71 9.52 -0.06
C GLU A 72 -3.13 8.04 -0.07
N ILE A 73 -2.95 7.32 1.03
CA ILE A 73 -3.42 5.95 1.21
C ILE A 73 -4.94 5.93 1.39
N ILE A 74 -5.47 6.81 2.25
CA ILE A 74 -6.91 6.87 2.55
C ILE A 74 -7.75 7.09 1.29
N LYS A 75 -7.31 7.98 0.38
CA LYS A 75 -8.00 8.28 -0.88
C LYS A 75 -8.08 7.08 -1.85
N THR A 76 -7.32 6.01 -1.63
CA THR A 76 -7.38 4.81 -2.49
C THR A 76 -8.51 3.86 -2.12
N LEU A 77 -9.14 4.06 -0.95
CA LEU A 77 -10.18 3.21 -0.39
C LEU A 77 -11.55 3.84 -0.65
N ASP A 78 -12.47 3.04 -1.15
CA ASP A 78 -13.81 3.50 -1.53
C ASP A 78 -14.76 3.53 -0.32
N SER A 79 -14.62 2.58 0.60
CA SER A 79 -15.44 2.46 1.80
C SER A 79 -14.95 3.36 2.93
N LEU A 80 -15.87 4.15 3.51
CA LEU A 80 -15.58 4.98 4.70
C LEU A 80 -15.14 4.15 5.91
N PHE A 81 -15.73 2.96 6.11
CA PHE A 81 -15.32 2.05 7.18
C PHE A 81 -13.88 1.58 7.00
N THR A 82 -13.50 1.26 5.76
CA THR A 82 -12.14 0.82 5.45
C THR A 82 -11.14 1.96 5.60
N GLN A 83 -11.54 3.19 5.24
CA GLN A 83 -10.74 4.39 5.50
C GLN A 83 -10.46 4.58 6.99
N ASP A 84 -11.45 4.38 7.86
CA ASP A 84 -11.26 4.47 9.31
C ASP A 84 -10.29 3.42 9.84
N ASP A 85 -10.38 2.19 9.35
CA ASP A 85 -9.42 1.14 9.72
C ASP A 85 -8.01 1.42 9.20
N ALA A 86 -7.88 1.97 7.99
CA ALA A 86 -6.58 2.41 7.47
C ALA A 86 -5.98 3.54 8.32
N ARG A 87 -6.79 4.50 8.80
CA ARG A 87 -6.33 5.55 9.73
C ARG A 87 -5.77 4.95 11.02
N LYS A 88 -6.45 3.95 11.60
CA LYS A 88 -5.97 3.22 12.80
C LYS A 88 -4.63 2.52 12.53
N ILE A 89 -4.49 1.83 11.39
CA ILE A 89 -3.24 1.15 11.00
C ILE A 89 -2.09 2.14 10.85
N LEU A 90 -2.35 3.31 10.28
CA LEU A 90 -1.35 4.36 10.08
C LEU A 90 -1.02 5.15 11.36
N GLY A 91 -1.76 4.92 12.45
CA GLY A 91 -1.62 5.67 13.70
C GLY A 91 -2.07 7.13 13.57
N ILE A 92 -2.91 7.45 12.58
CA ILE A 92 -3.42 8.79 12.33
C ILE A 92 -4.75 8.92 13.07
N THR A 93 -4.68 9.09 14.38
CA THR A 93 -5.83 9.42 15.22
C THR A 93 -5.89 10.94 15.35
N ASN A 94 -6.88 11.55 14.71
CA ASN A 94 -7.24 12.99 14.80
C ASN A 94 -6.33 13.97 14.04
N GLN A 95 -6.58 14.17 12.74
CA GLN A 95 -6.27 15.44 12.06
C GLN A 95 -7.13 15.61 10.80
N TRP A 96 -8.44 15.87 10.92
CA TRP A 96 -9.25 16.60 9.94
C TRP A 96 -10.43 17.25 10.65
#